data_AF-A0AAV2J465-F1
#
_entry.id   AF-A0AAV2J465-F1
#
_cell.length_a   1.000
_cell.length_b   1.000
_cell.length_c   1.000
_cell.angle_alpha   90.00
_cell.angle_beta   90.00
_cell.angle_gamma   90.00
#
_symmetry.space_group_name_H-M   'P 1'
#
loop_
_entity.id
_entity.type
_entity.pdbx_description
1 polymer ?
#
loop_
_entity_poly.entity_id
_entity_poly.type
_entity_poly.pdbx_seq_one_letter_code
_entity_poly.pdbx_strand_id
1 'polypeptide(L)' 'MNQLRMVSVVVSRGFSRTPQSLKNRVPEAQRRFQEDNNLPVHIKGGTGDILLYRATMSLTLAGAAYSVYWLLRAALPE' A
#
# COMPACT_ATOMS: atom_id res chain seq x y z
N MET A 1 35.48 -17.80 -36.93
CA MET A 1 35.16 -16.89 -35.80
C MET A 1 33.66 -16.86 -35.43
N ASN A 2 32.84 -17.84 -35.84
CA ASN A 2 31.38 -17.81 -35.63
C ASN A 2 30.87 -18.73 -34.50
N GLN A 3 31.71 -19.64 -33.98
CA GLN A 3 31.29 -20.62 -32.97
C GLN A 3 31.21 -20.04 -31.56
N LEU A 4 31.99 -19.00 -31.26
CA LEU A 4 32.01 -18.36 -29.94
C LEU A 4 30.75 -17.53 -29.65
N ARG A 5 30.05 -17.04 -30.69
CA ARG A 5 28.80 -16.28 -30.53
C ARG A 5 27.60 -17.18 -30.20
N MET A 6 27.61 -18.43 -30.68
CA MET A 6 26.53 -19.40 -30.41
C MET A 6 26.49 -19.82 -28.93
N VAL A 7 27.65 -19.94 -28.29
CA VAL A 7 27.74 -20.34 -26.88
C VAL A 7 27.10 -19.28 -25.97
N SER A 8 27.33 -18.00 -26.22
CA SER A 8 26.69 -16.91 -25.45
C SER A 8 25.17 -16.87 -25.64
N VAL A 9 24.68 -17.07 -26.87
CA VAL A 9 23.23 -17.08 -27.16
C VAL A 9 22.51 -18.26 -26.53
N VAL A 10 23.17 -19.43 -26.43
CA VAL A 10 22.60 -20.63 -25.79
C VAL A 10 22.59 -20.49 -24.26
N VAL A 11 23.64 -19.91 -23.65
CA VAL A 11 23.70 -19.67 -22.20
C VAL A 11 22.64 -18.66 -21.74
N SER A 12 22.34 -17.63 -22.55
CA SER A 12 21.29 -16.66 -22.23
C SER A 12 19.86 -17.24 -22.22
N ARG A 13 19.63 -18.42 -22.79
CA ARG A 13 18.31 -19.08 -22.79
C ARG A 13 18.03 -19.91 -21.53
N GLY A 14 19.05 -20.19 -20.71
CA GLY A 14 18.93 -21.05 -19.53
C GLY A 14 18.24 -20.42 -18.31
N PHE A 15 17.99 -19.11 -18.33
CA PHE A 15 17.37 -18.38 -17.20
C PHE A 15 16.00 -17.77 -17.52
N SER A 16 15.28 -18.26 -18.52
CA SER A 16 13.86 -17.93 -18.69
C SER A 16 12.98 -18.80 -17.79
N ARG A 17 13.17 -18.71 -16.47
CA ARG A 17 12.06 -18.97 -15.56
C ARG A 17 11.18 -17.74 -15.60
N THR A 18 10.08 -17.79 -16.33
CA THR A 18 8.94 -16.92 -16.05
C THR A 18 8.41 -17.38 -14.68
N PRO A 19 8.67 -16.68 -13.55
CA PRO A 19 7.74 -16.83 -12.43
C PRO A 19 6.38 -16.51 -13.04
N GLN A 20 5.37 -17.34 -12.82
CA GLN A 20 4.00 -17.14 -13.32
C GLN A 20 3.67 -15.64 -13.29
N SER A 21 3.76 -14.95 -14.43
CA SER A 21 4.15 -13.54 -14.38
C SER A 21 3.00 -12.75 -13.81
N LEU A 22 3.17 -12.17 -12.63
CA LEU A 22 2.20 -11.22 -12.10
C LEU A 22 1.99 -10.16 -13.19
N LYS A 23 0.77 -10.09 -13.72
CA LYS A 23 0.43 -9.16 -14.79
C LYS A 23 0.67 -7.74 -14.29
N ASN A 24 1.31 -6.89 -15.09
CA ASN A 24 1.48 -5.49 -14.74
C ASN A 24 0.10 -4.82 -14.57
N ARG A 25 -0.18 -4.31 -13.35
CA ARG A 25 -1.42 -3.60 -13.00
C ARG A 25 -1.20 -2.09 -12.77
N VAL A 26 0.00 -1.58 -13.00
CA VAL A 26 0.31 -0.14 -12.83
C VAL A 26 -0.63 0.74 -13.66
N PRO A 27 -0.92 0.45 -14.95
CA PRO A 27 -1.85 1.29 -15.73
C PRO A 27 -3.26 1.33 -15.14
N GLU A 28 -3.72 0.23 -14.55
CA GLU A 28 -5.05 0.14 -13.91
C GLU A 28 -5.09 0.98 -12.63
N ALA A 29 -4.03 0.90 -11.82
CA ALA A 29 -3.89 1.72 -10.62
C ALA A 29 -3.77 3.22 -10.96
N GLN A 30 -2.94 3.57 -11.95
CA GLN A 30 -2.81 4.95 -12.42
C GLN A 30 -4.15 5.52 -12.87
N ARG A 31 -4.93 4.77 -13.66
CA ARG A 31 -6.27 5.19 -14.08
C ARG A 31 -7.20 5.44 -12.89
N ARG A 32 -7.19 4.57 -11.87
CA ARG A 32 -8.00 4.73 -10.65
C ARG A 32 -7.60 5.98 -9.86
N PHE A 33 -6.31 6.19 -9.63
CA PHE A 33 -5.83 7.32 -8.83
C PHE A 33 -5.81 8.66 -9.60
N GLN A 34 -5.88 8.64 -10.92
CA GLN A 34 -5.98 9.84 -11.76
C GLN A 34 -7.42 10.16 -12.20
N GLU A 35 -8.41 9.34 -11.83
CA GLU A 35 -9.82 9.65 -12.08
C GLU A 35 -10.18 11.00 -11.44
N ASP A 36 -10.84 11.87 -12.21
CA ASP A 36 -11.21 13.22 -11.78
C ASP A 36 -12.54 13.20 -11.02
N ASN A 37 -12.52 12.54 -9.86
CA ASN A 37 -13.68 12.35 -8.99
C ASN A 37 -13.66 13.24 -7.74
N ASN A 38 -12.78 14.26 -7.70
CA ASN A 38 -12.59 15.18 -6.58
C ASN A 38 -12.29 14.50 -5.22
N LEU A 39 -11.92 13.22 -5.20
CA LEU A 39 -11.55 12.52 -3.97
C LEU A 39 -10.10 12.84 -3.56
N PRO A 40 -9.85 13.09 -2.27
CA PRO A 40 -8.49 13.24 -1.77
C PRO A 40 -7.74 11.90 -1.85
N VAL A 41 -6.42 11.94 -2.01
CA VAL A 41 -5.58 10.76 -2.28
C VAL A 41 -5.71 9.65 -1.23
N HIS A 42 -5.94 9.99 0.05
CA HIS A 42 -6.04 9.04 1.15
C HIS A 42 -7.38 8.28 1.23
N ILE A 43 -8.37 8.64 0.41
CA ILE A 43 -9.66 7.93 0.26
C ILE A 43 -9.83 7.37 -1.17
N LYS A 44 -8.88 7.65 -2.06
CA LYS A 44 -9.04 7.41 -3.50
C LYS A 44 -9.00 5.93 -3.88
N GLY A 45 -8.56 5.06 -2.99
CA GLY A 45 -8.62 3.60 -3.12
C GLY A 45 -10.01 3.00 -2.89
N GLY A 46 -10.96 3.77 -2.34
CA GLY A 46 -12.38 3.39 -2.21
C GLY A 46 -12.79 3.05 -0.77
N THR A 47 -13.76 2.14 -0.63
CA THR A 47 -14.40 1.82 0.67
C THR A 47 -13.42 1.33 1.74
N GLY A 48 -12.37 0.61 1.35
CA GLY A 48 -11.33 0.15 2.28
C GLY A 48 -10.63 1.31 2.98
N ASP A 49 -10.27 2.35 2.22
CA ASP A 49 -9.62 3.54 2.74
C ASP A 49 -10.53 4.30 3.71
N ILE A 50 -11.83 4.40 3.39
CA ILE A 50 -12.83 5.05 4.26
C ILE A 50 -12.96 4.29 5.58
N LEU A 51 -13.09 2.96 5.52
CA LEU A 51 -13.22 2.14 6.71
C LEU A 51 -11.97 2.26 7.59
N LEU A 52 -10.79 2.18 6.99
CA LEU A 52 -9.52 2.29 7.69
C LEU A 52 -9.36 3.67 8.33
N TYR A 53 -9.63 4.75 7.58
CA TYR A 53 -9.61 6.11 8.08
C TYR A 53 -10.52 6.28 9.31
N ARG A 54 -11.78 5.83 9.22
CA ARG A 54 -12.74 5.93 10.31
C ARG A 54 -12.31 5.11 11.52
N ALA A 55 -11.80 3.90 11.32
CA ALA A 55 -11.29 3.07 12.40
C ALA A 55 -10.11 3.72 13.12
N THR A 56 -9.13 4.24 12.37
CA THR A 56 -7.97 4.95 12.93
C THR A 56 -8.39 6.23 13.66
N MET A 57 -9.29 7.02 13.09
CA MET A 57 -9.80 8.24 13.72
C MET A 57 -10.53 7.93 15.03
N SER A 58 -11.41 6.92 15.03
CA SER A 58 -12.11 6.49 16.24
C SER A 58 -11.14 6.01 17.33
N LEU A 59 -10.14 5.19 16.95
CA LEU A 59 -9.16 4.67 17.89
C LEU A 59 -8.31 5.78 18.51
N THR A 60 -7.87 6.75 17.71
CA THR A 60 -7.06 7.87 18.19
C THR A 60 -7.86 8.83 19.08
N LEU A 61 -9.10 9.15 18.73
CA LEU A 61 -9.99 9.96 19.58
C LEU A 61 -10.29 9.26 20.91
N ALA A 62 -10.61 7.95 20.86
CA ALA A 62 -10.85 7.16 22.06
C ALA A 62 -9.60 7.08 22.95
N GLY A 63 -8.44 6.82 22.36
CA GLY A 63 -7.15 6.78 23.07
C GLY A 63 -6.77 8.11 23.70
N ALA A 64 -7.01 9.23 23.00
CA ALA A 64 -6.79 10.56 23.53
C ALA A 64 -7.72 10.87 24.72
N ALA A 65 -9.02 10.57 24.58
CA ALA A 65 -9.98 10.74 25.67
C ALA A 65 -9.63 9.88 26.89
N TYR A 66 -9.23 8.63 26.67
CA TYR A 66 -8.79 7.71 27.73
C TYR A 66 -7.54 8.23 28.45
N SER A 67 -6.59 8.77 27.69
CA SER A 67 -5.37 9.37 28.24
C SER A 67 -5.69 10.60 29.10
N VAL A 68 -6.61 11.47 28.65
CA VAL A 68 -7.09 12.62 29.44
C VAL A 68 -7.80 12.17 30.71
N TYR A 69 -8.66 11.14 30.64
CA TYR A 69 -9.31 10.56 31.80
C TYR A 69 -8.29 10.11 32.86
N TRP A 70 -7.28 9.34 32.46
CA TRP A 70 -6.25 8.87 33.38
C TRP A 70 -5.36 9.99 33.91
N LEU A 71 -5.04 10.99 33.07
CA LEU A 71 -4.31 12.16 33.51
C LEU A 71 -5.06 12.90 34.61
N LEU A 72 -6.37 13.14 34.44
CA LEU A 72 -7.20 13.80 35.43
C LEU A 72 -7.32 12.98 36.71
N ARG A 73 -7.54 11.66 36.59
CA ARG A 73 -7.59 10.76 37.74
C ARG A 73 -6.28 10.79 38.54
N ALA A 74 -5.13 10.79 37.86
CA ALA A 74 -3.83 10.83 38.53
C ALA A 74 -3.50 12.21 39.14
N ALA A 75 -4.07 13.29 38.59
CA ALA A 75 -3.81 14.65 39.04
C ALA A 75 -4.67 15.08 40.24
N LEU A 76 -5.79 14.40 40.49
CA LEU A 76 -6.69 14.66 41.60
C LEU A 76 -6.40 13.68 42.75
N PRO A 77 -6.51 14.10 44.02
CA PRO A 77 -6.43 13.18 45.15
C PRO A 77 -7.61 12.19 45.10
N GLU A 78 -7.36 10.94 45.50
CA GLU A 78 -8.39 9.89 45.62
C GLU A 78 -9.36 10.16 46.78
#